data_AF-A0A257ZM62-F1
#
_entry.id   AF-A0A257ZM62-F1
#
_cell.length_a   1.000
_cell.length_b   1.000
_cell.length_c   1.000
_cell.angle_alpha   90.00
_cell.angle_beta   90.00
_cell.angle_gamma   90.00
#
_symmetry.space_group_name_H-M   'P 1'
#
loop_
_entity.id
_entity.type
_entity.pdbx_description
1 polymer ?
#
loop_
_entity_poly.entity_id
_entity_poly.type
_entity_poly.pdbx_seq_one_letter_code
_entity_poly.pdbx_strand_id
1 'polypeptide(L)' 'MTIPGARLASPAHSGPFGAAFDGGIEAMLAIDIDTGAILDANAAAARLLGHDRARLKAMQVFDLHPGQ' A
#
# COMPACT_ATOMS: atom_id res chain seq x y z
N MET A 1 -9.91 24.98 -13.60
CA MET A 1 -9.82 24.82 -12.13
C MET A 1 -8.55 24.03 -11.84
N THR A 2 -7.41 24.72 -11.76
CA THR A 2 -6.11 24.12 -11.46
C THR A 2 -5.97 24.07 -9.96
N ILE A 3 -5.95 22.86 -9.39
CA ILE A 3 -5.63 22.67 -7.97
C ILE A 3 -4.12 22.97 -7.84
N PRO A 4 -3.71 24.05 -7.16
CA PRO A 4 -2.29 24.36 -7.03
C PRO A 4 -1.65 23.30 -6.14
N GLY A 5 -0.54 22.73 -6.59
CA GLY A 5 0.26 21.77 -5.83
C GLY A 5 0.77 22.42 -4.54
N ALA A 6 -0.01 22.28 -3.48
CA ALA A 6 0.43 22.57 -2.12
C ALA A 6 1.56 21.59 -1.80
N ARG A 7 2.80 22.08 -1.86
CA ARG A 7 3.96 21.38 -1.31
C ARG A 7 3.84 21.41 0.22
N LEU A 8 2.95 20.59 0.74
CA LEU A 8 2.95 20.23 2.15
C LEU A 8 4.21 19.41 2.38
N ALA A 9 5.05 19.89 3.29
CA ALA A 9 6.21 19.16 3.79
C ALA A 9 5.75 17.74 4.11
N SER A 10 6.16 16.80 3.26
CA SER A 10 5.64 15.45 3.27
C SER A 10 6.25 14.73 4.46
N PRO A 11 5.46 14.16 5.39
CA PRO A 11 6.03 13.29 6.41
C PRO A 11 6.82 12.21 5.68
N ALA A 12 8.02 11.87 6.18
CA ALA A 12 8.90 10.90 5.52
C ALA A 12 8.10 9.65 5.09
N HIS A 13 7.90 9.49 3.79
CA HIS A 13 7.23 8.32 3.23
C HIS A 13 8.19 7.15 3.31
N SER A 14 7.76 6.11 4.00
CA SER A 14 8.56 4.89 4.16
C SER A 14 8.52 4.02 2.90
N GLY A 15 7.62 4.31 1.95
CA GLY A 15 7.43 3.54 0.73
C GLY A 15 7.76 4.27 -0.58
N PRO A 16 7.96 3.52 -1.68
CA PRO A 16 8.23 4.07 -3.01
C PRO A 16 7.00 4.73 -3.68
N PHE A 17 5.80 4.58 -3.11
CA PHE A 17 4.54 5.07 -3.69
C PHE A 17 4.10 6.46 -3.21
N GLY A 18 4.88 7.08 -2.33
CA GLY A 18 4.67 8.46 -1.89
C GLY A 18 3.45 8.67 -0.99
N ALA A 19 3.08 9.95 -0.84
CA ALA A 19 2.28 10.40 0.28
C ALA A 19 0.84 9.95 0.34
N ALA A 20 0.18 9.99 -0.81
CA ALA A 20 -1.20 9.59 -0.93
C ALA A 20 -1.38 8.10 -0.61
N PHE A 21 -0.40 7.26 -0.99
CA PHE A 21 -0.43 5.83 -0.72
C PHE A 21 -0.23 5.54 0.77
N ASP A 22 0.90 5.99 1.33
CA ASP A 22 1.28 5.69 2.72
C ASP A 22 0.29 6.31 3.73
N GLY A 23 -0.24 7.50 3.44
CA GLY A 23 -1.18 8.24 4.30
C GLY A 23 -2.66 8.03 3.98
N GLY A 24 -2.99 7.22 2.98
CA GLY A 24 -4.39 7.00 2.60
C GLY A 24 -5.21 6.32 3.69
N ILE A 25 -6.47 6.72 3.80
CA ILE A 25 -7.42 6.18 4.80
C ILE A 25 -7.90 4.78 4.40
N GLU A 26 -8.05 4.52 3.09
CA GLU A 26 -8.45 3.22 2.57
C GLU A 26 -7.28 2.25 2.45
N ALA A 27 -7.57 0.96 2.60
CA ALA A 27 -6.59 -0.10 2.42
C ALA A 27 -6.09 -0.14 0.97
N MET A 28 -4.78 -0.02 0.77
CA MET A 28 -4.15 -0.05 -0.55
C MET A 28 -2.98 -1.03 -0.58
N LEU A 29 -2.94 -1.83 -1.64
CA LEU A 29 -1.85 -2.73 -1.97
C LEU A 29 -1.30 -2.36 -3.36
N ALA A 30 0.03 -2.35 -3.47
CA ALA A 30 0.71 -2.35 -4.76
C ALA A 30 1.10 -3.78 -5.09
N ILE A 31 0.75 -4.26 -6.29
CA ILE A 31 0.88 -5.66 -6.67
C ILE A 31 1.58 -5.72 -8.03
N ASP A 32 2.50 -6.68 -8.17
CA ASP A 32 3.03 -7.09 -9.45
C ASP A 32 1.99 -7.95 -10.17
N ILE A 33 1.51 -7.50 -11.33
CA ILE A 33 0.36 -8.13 -11.99
C ILE A 33 0.69 -9.52 -12.57
N ASP A 34 1.95 -9.78 -12.91
CA ASP A 34 2.36 -11.02 -13.56
C ASP A 34 2.53 -12.15 -12.54
N THR A 35 3.06 -11.82 -11.36
CA THR A 35 3.36 -12.79 -10.28
C THR A 35 2.36 -12.76 -9.14
N GLY A 36 1.54 -11.71 -9.05
CA GLY A 36 0.66 -11.45 -7.91
C GLY A 36 1.41 -11.06 -6.63
N ALA A 37 2.72 -10.84 -6.69
CA ALA A 37 3.51 -10.47 -5.51
C ALA A 37 3.07 -9.10 -4.97
N ILE A 38 2.86 -9.01 -3.65
CA ILE A 38 2.57 -7.72 -3.02
C ILE A 38 3.89 -6.95 -2.93
N LEU A 39 4.01 -5.91 -3.75
CA LEU A 39 5.16 -5.01 -3.75
C LEU A 39 5.16 -4.12 -2.52
N ASP A 40 3.96 -3.70 -2.08
CA ASP A 40 3.80 -2.86 -0.90
C ASP A 40 2.37 -2.76 -0.36
N ALA A 41 2.25 -2.32 0.89
CA ALA A 41 0.99 -2.12 1.59
C ALA A 41 1.03 -0.86 2.45
N ASN A 42 -0.04 -0.07 2.40
CA ASN A 42 -0.16 1.08 3.30
C ASN A 42 -0.60 0.66 4.72
N ALA A 43 -0.56 1.62 5.65
CA ALA A 43 -0.90 1.34 7.04
C ALA A 43 -2.37 0.93 7.24
N ALA A 44 -3.28 1.40 6.38
CA ALA A 44 -4.69 0.96 6.41
C ALA A 44 -4.85 -0.50 5.99
N ALA A 45 -4.14 -0.95 4.95
CA ALA A 45 -4.13 -2.35 4.52
C ALA A 45 -3.55 -3.27 5.60
N ALA A 46 -2.44 -2.87 6.23
CA ALA A 46 -1.86 -3.63 7.33
C ALA A 46 -2.85 -3.85 8.48
N ARG A 47 -3.61 -2.81 8.85
CA ARG A 47 -4.64 -2.88 9.89
C ARG A 47 -5.83 -3.75 9.47
N LEU A 48 -6.29 -3.61 8.24
CA LEU A 48 -7.45 -4.36 7.73
C LEU A 48 -7.14 -5.86 7.61
N LEU A 49 -5.96 -6.20 7.09
CA LEU A 49 -5.55 -7.57 6.81
C LEU A 49 -4.92 -8.26 8.03
N GLY A 50 -4.62 -7.53 9.11
CA GLY A 50 -4.03 -8.10 10.32
C GLY A 50 -2.57 -8.54 10.15
N HIS A 51 -1.86 -8.00 9.17
CA HIS A 51 -0.47 -8.32 8.87
C HIS A 51 0.35 -7.05 8.82
N ASP A 52 1.58 -7.10 9.35
CA ASP A 52 2.51 -5.99 9.16
C ASP A 52 2.93 -5.88 7.68
N ARG A 53 3.43 -4.69 7.33
CA ARG A 53 3.84 -4.38 5.95
C ARG A 53 4.93 -5.32 5.42
N ALA A 54 5.87 -5.75 6.25
CA ALA A 54 6.94 -6.66 5.82
C ALA A 54 6.38 -8.06 5.53
N ARG A 55 5.44 -8.53 6.33
CA ARG A 55 4.74 -9.79 6.11
C ARG A 55 3.93 -9.75 4.83
N LEU A 56 3.16 -8.68 4.61
CA LEU A 56 2.39 -8.50 3.38
C LEU A 56 3.29 -8.52 2.15
N LYS A 57 4.44 -7.86 2.19
CA LYS A 57 5.42 -7.86 1.08
C LYS A 57 6.06 -9.23 0.78
N ALA A 58 5.92 -10.19 1.69
CA ALA A 58 6.39 -11.56 1.51
C ALA A 58 5.28 -12.50 0.99
N MET A 59 4.08 -11.98 0.71
CA MET A 59 2.91 -12.74 0.26
C MET A 59 2.59 -12.44 -1.21
N GLN A 60 1.89 -13.38 -1.85
CA GLN A 60 1.12 -13.10 -3.05
C GLN A 60 -0.28 -12.63 -2.67
N VAL A 61 -0.91 -11.82 -3.50
CA VAL A 61 -2.28 -11.33 -3.26
C VAL A 61 -3.27 -12.50 -3.11
N PHE A 62 -3.03 -13.60 -3.80
CA PHE A 62 -3.86 -14.82 -3.72
C PHE A 62 -3.76 -15.54 -2.37
N ASP A 63 -2.68 -15.31 -1.61
CA ASP A 63 -2.52 -15.88 -0.26
C ASP A 63 -3.45 -15.21 0.76
N LEU A 64 -3.96 -14.00 0.47
CA LEU A 64 -4.89 -13.29 1.33
C LEU A 64 -6.28 -13.92 1.33
N HIS A 65 -6.65 -14.60 0.24
CA HIS A 65 -7.95 -15.25 0.11
C HIS A 65 -7.83 -16.59 -0.63
N PRO A 66 -7.34 -17.63 0.06
CA PRO A 66 -7.12 -18.93 -0.57
C PRO A 66 -8.43 -19.50 -1.14
N GLY A 67 -8.43 -19.82 -2.43
CA GLY A 67 -9.57 -20.45 -3.13
C GLY A 67 -10.48 -19.51 -3.93
N GLN A 68 -10.09 -18.24 -4.11
CA GLN A 68 -10.70 -17.32 -5.08
C GLN A 68 -10.04 -17.44 -6.46
#